data_AF-A0A962C219-F1
#
_entry.id   AF-A0A962C219-F1
#
_cell.length_a   1.000
_cell.length_b   1.000
_cell.length_c   1.000
_cell.angle_alpha   90.00
_cell.angle_beta   90.00
_cell.angle_gamma   90.00
#
_symmetry.space_group_name_H-M   'P 1'
#
loop_
_entity.id
_entity.type
_entity.pdbx_description
1 polymer ?
#
loop_
_entity_poly.entity_id
_entity_poly.type
_entity_poly.pdbx_seq_one_letter_code
_entity_poly.pdbx_strand_id
1 'polypeptide(L)'
;AHFTSPIRRYPDVLVHRAIKHALAGGHANDYRYGPHDMAQLCLQCSERGRRAEEAEREVDERYRAAWMEQHVGSQFDGIVSSVTSFGLFVEMNESKITGLVHVTQLPKDWYQFDPVRRVLAGERSGAAWRQGDAVRVLVLRASVEDKRIDLRLVSNETTGKARATRTRWA
;
A
#
# COMPACT_ATOMS: atom_id res chain seq x y z
N ALA A 1 -23.21 -7.95 -10.77
CA ALA A 1 -22.53 -8.55 -11.95
C ALA A 1 -21.85 -7.46 -12.76
N HIS A 2 -20.68 -7.72 -13.35
CA HIS A 2 -20.01 -6.79 -14.26
C HIS A 2 -20.59 -6.92 -15.68
N PHE A 3 -20.71 -5.82 -16.43
CA PHE A 3 -21.38 -5.81 -17.75
C PHE A 3 -20.75 -4.87 -18.80
N THR A 4 -20.22 -3.71 -18.38
CA THR A 4 -19.86 -2.61 -19.27
C THR A 4 -18.50 -2.74 -19.95
N SER A 5 -17.74 -3.82 -19.74
CA SER A 5 -16.36 -3.93 -20.23
C SER A 5 -15.98 -5.32 -20.80
N PRO A 6 -16.74 -5.86 -21.76
CA PRO A 6 -16.50 -7.18 -22.35
C PRO A 6 -15.15 -7.33 -23.06
N ILE A 7 -14.54 -6.23 -23.52
CA ILE A 7 -13.22 -6.26 -24.17
C ILE A 7 -12.09 -6.60 -23.18
N ARG A 8 -12.22 -6.18 -21.92
CA ARG A 8 -11.16 -6.29 -20.89
C ARG A 8 -11.51 -7.18 -19.70
N ARG A 9 -12.74 -7.72 -19.63
CA ARG A 9 -13.22 -8.60 -18.56
C ARG A 9 -14.07 -9.73 -19.13
N TYR A 10 -13.60 -10.96 -18.96
CA TYR A 10 -14.33 -12.15 -19.41
C TYR A 10 -15.70 -12.35 -18.71
N PRO A 11 -15.88 -12.00 -17.42
CA PRO A 11 -17.22 -12.06 -16.80
C PRO A 11 -18.27 -11.24 -17.55
N ASP A 12 -17.93 -10.05 -18.04
CA ASP A 12 -18.84 -9.22 -18.82
C ASP A 12 -19.23 -9.93 -20.14
N VAL A 13 -18.32 -10.67 -20.79
CA VAL A 13 -18.63 -11.50 -21.98
C VAL A 13 -19.66 -12.58 -21.66
N LEU A 14 -19.54 -13.25 -20.51
CA LEU A 14 -20.50 -14.27 -20.06
C LEU A 14 -21.90 -13.66 -19.84
N VAL A 15 -21.95 -12.49 -19.19
CA VAL A 15 -23.21 -11.75 -18.98
C VAL A 15 -23.83 -11.34 -20.32
N HIS A 16 -23.05 -10.82 -21.27
CA HIS A 16 -23.54 -10.48 -22.61
C HIS A 16 -24.09 -11.71 -23.35
N ARG A 17 -23.43 -12.86 -23.25
CA ARG A 17 -23.92 -14.12 -23.85
C ARG A 17 -25.22 -14.59 -23.21
N ALA A 18 -25.33 -14.53 -21.88
CA ALA A 18 -26.52 -14.93 -21.15
C ALA A 18 -27.73 -14.03 -21.49
N ILE A 19 -27.51 -12.71 -21.55
CA ILE A 19 -28.56 -11.76 -21.94
C ILE A 19 -29.02 -12.01 -23.38
N LYS A 20 -28.10 -12.23 -24.33
CA LYS A 20 -28.47 -12.55 -25.72
C LYS A 20 -29.29 -13.84 -25.83
N HIS A 21 -28.95 -14.88 -25.05
CA HIS A 21 -29.72 -16.13 -25.01
C HIS A 21 -31.13 -15.91 -24.47
N ALA A 22 -31.25 -15.17 -23.36
CA ALA A 22 -32.55 -14.84 -22.77
C ALA A 22 -33.42 -14.02 -23.73
N LEU A 23 -32.84 -13.04 -24.43
CA LEU A 23 -33.55 -12.22 -25.43
C LEU A 23 -33.98 -13.02 -26.68
N ALA A 24 -33.27 -14.11 -27.01
CA ALA A 24 -33.66 -15.03 -28.08
C ALA A 24 -34.75 -16.03 -27.66
N GLY A 25 -35.28 -15.93 -26.43
CA GLY A 25 -36.30 -16.82 -25.90
C GLY A 25 -35.78 -18.15 -25.35
N GLY A 26 -34.46 -18.29 -25.17
CA GLY A 26 -33.86 -19.52 -24.63
C GLY A 26 -34.11 -19.69 -23.13
N HIS A 27 -34.33 -20.93 -22.69
CA HIS A 27 -34.49 -21.26 -21.28
C HIS A 27 -33.13 -21.48 -20.59
N ALA A 28 -33.11 -21.36 -19.25
CA ALA A 28 -31.90 -21.53 -18.45
C ALA A 28 -31.28 -22.93 -18.59
N ASN A 29 -32.12 -23.96 -18.74
CA ASN A 29 -31.66 -25.35 -18.92
C ASN A 29 -30.99 -25.58 -20.28
N ASP A 30 -31.32 -24.75 -21.28
CA ASP A 30 -30.80 -24.85 -22.64
C ASP A 30 -29.61 -23.90 -22.87
N TYR A 31 -29.17 -23.18 -21.83
CA TYR A 31 -28.03 -22.29 -21.93
C TYR A 31 -26.72 -23.08 -22.00
N ARG A 32 -25.78 -22.58 -22.80
CA ARG A 32 -24.49 -23.24 -23.09
C ARG A 32 -23.68 -23.65 -21.86
N TYR A 33 -23.80 -22.90 -20.76
CA TYR A 33 -23.02 -23.14 -19.55
C TYR A 33 -23.94 -23.57 -18.42
N GLY A 34 -23.72 -24.77 -17.90
CA GLY A 34 -24.44 -25.26 -16.72
C GLY A 34 -23.97 -24.58 -15.43
N PRO A 35 -24.67 -24.80 -14.29
CA PRO A 35 -24.28 -24.24 -13.00
C PRO A 35 -22.85 -24.60 -12.58
N HIS A 36 -22.42 -25.84 -12.84
CA HIS A 36 -21.06 -26.31 -12.55
C HIS A 36 -20.01 -25.57 -13.41
N ASP A 37 -20.25 -25.42 -14.72
CA ASP A 37 -19.34 -24.70 -15.62
C ASP A 37 -19.22 -23.23 -15.21
N MET A 38 -20.34 -22.60 -14.86
CA MET A 38 -20.36 -21.22 -14.39
C MET A 38 -19.58 -21.05 -13.09
N ALA A 39 -19.67 -21.99 -12.15
CA ALA A 39 -18.88 -21.97 -10.91
C ALA A 39 -17.38 -22.05 -11.20
N GLN A 40 -16.97 -22.95 -12.10
CA GLN A 40 -15.56 -23.08 -12.52
C GLN A 40 -15.06 -21.81 -13.22
N LEU A 41 -15.85 -21.24 -14.14
CA LEU A 41 -15.51 -19.99 -14.83
C LEU A 41 -15.39 -18.80 -13.86
N CYS A 42 -16.27 -18.73 -12.86
CA CYS A 42 -16.20 -17.71 -11.81
C CYS A 42 -14.91 -17.81 -10.99
N LEU A 43 -14.53 -19.02 -10.56
CA LEU A 43 -13.28 -19.25 -9.83
C LEU A 43 -12.08 -18.82 -10.68
N GLN A 44 -12.05 -19.30 -11.93
CA GLN A 44 -10.96 -19.03 -12.87
C GLN A 44 -10.81 -17.53 -13.18
N CYS A 45 -11.92 -16.80 -13.35
CA CYS A 45 -11.88 -15.35 -13.56
C CYS A 45 -11.37 -14.61 -12.32
N SER A 46 -11.75 -15.07 -11.13
CA SER A 46 -11.31 -14.47 -9.86
C SER A 46 -9.81 -14.68 -9.64
N GLU A 47 -9.31 -15.88 -9.87
CA GLU A 47 -7.87 -16.20 -9.76
C GLU A 47 -7.03 -15.41 -10.76
N ARG A 48 -7.48 -15.35 -12.03
CA ARG A 48 -6.78 -14.56 -13.05
C ARG A 48 -6.81 -13.07 -12.75
N GLY A 49 -7.90 -12.57 -12.19
CA GLY A 49 -8.00 -11.18 -11.72
C GLY A 49 -6.92 -10.87 -10.68
N ARG A 50 -6.85 -11.68 -9.61
CA ARG A 50 -5.82 -11.53 -8.56
C ARG A 50 -4.41 -11.62 -9.12
N ARG A 51 -4.13 -12.61 -10.00
CA ARG A 51 -2.83 -12.77 -10.64
C ARG A 51 -2.44 -11.56 -11.50
N ALA A 52 -3.39 -10.96 -12.21
CA ALA A 52 -3.14 -9.76 -13.00
C ALA A 52 -2.82 -8.55 -12.09
N GLU A 53 -3.59 -8.35 -11.02
CA GLU A 53 -3.35 -7.30 -10.02
C GLU A 53 -2.00 -7.45 -9.32
N GLU A 54 -1.59 -8.69 -9.00
CA GLU A 54 -0.28 -8.98 -8.43
C GLU A 54 0.86 -8.63 -9.40
N ALA A 55 0.73 -9.01 -10.66
CA ALA A 55 1.72 -8.68 -11.69
C ALA A 55 1.83 -7.16 -11.92
N GLU A 56 0.71 -6.44 -11.95
CA GLU A 56 0.69 -4.98 -12.07
C GLU A 56 1.39 -4.33 -10.88
N ARG A 57 1.06 -4.76 -9.65
CA ARG A 57 1.71 -4.27 -8.42
C ARG A 57 3.22 -4.52 -8.42
N GLU A 58 3.65 -5.70 -8.86
CA GLU A 58 5.07 -6.04 -8.94
C GLU A 58 5.84 -5.13 -9.92
N VAL A 59 5.25 -4.84 -11.08
CA VAL A 59 5.85 -3.93 -12.07
C VAL A 59 5.93 -2.52 -11.50
N ASP A 60 4.88 -2.05 -10.85
CA ASP A 60 4.83 -0.76 -10.16
C ASP A 60 5.92 -0.63 -9.10
N GLU A 61 6.05 -1.61 -8.20
CA GLU A 61 7.08 -1.63 -7.16
C GLU A 61 8.48 -1.59 -7.76
N ARG A 62 8.71 -2.35 -8.84
CA ARG A 62 9.99 -2.38 -9.55
C ARG A 62 10.35 -1.01 -10.13
N TYR A 63 9.40 -0.34 -10.79
CA TYR A 63 9.63 1.00 -11.35
C TYR A 63 9.84 2.06 -10.26
N ARG A 64 9.10 1.98 -9.14
CA ARG A 64 9.31 2.87 -7.98
C ARG A 64 10.71 2.72 -7.40
N ALA A 65 11.19 1.48 -7.24
CA ALA A 65 12.55 1.21 -6.77
C ALA A 65 13.61 1.73 -7.75
N ALA A 66 13.43 1.51 -9.06
CA ALA A 66 14.36 1.97 -10.09
C ALA A 66 14.44 3.49 -10.16
N TRP A 67 13.31 4.18 -9.99
CA TRP A 67 13.29 5.64 -9.92
C TRP A 67 13.98 6.15 -8.65
N MET A 68 13.79 5.48 -7.51
CA MET A 68 14.46 5.86 -6.26
C MET A 68 15.97 5.63 -6.24
N GLU A 69 16.47 4.66 -7.00
CA GLU A 69 17.91 4.42 -7.14
C GLU A 69 18.65 5.66 -7.67
N GLN A 70 18.02 6.41 -8.57
CA GLN A 70 18.56 7.66 -9.11
C GLN A 70 18.51 8.83 -8.11
N HIS A 71 17.76 8.68 -7.01
CA HIS A 71 17.55 9.71 -6.00
C HIS A 71 18.18 9.35 -4.64
N VAL A 72 19.05 8.34 -4.61
CA VAL A 72 19.82 7.99 -3.41
C VAL A 72 20.63 9.20 -2.92
N GLY A 73 20.56 9.49 -1.63
CA GLY A 73 21.17 10.68 -1.01
C GLY A 73 20.27 11.93 -1.01
N SER A 74 19.12 11.91 -1.68
CA SER A 74 18.15 13.00 -1.64
C SER A 74 17.25 12.91 -0.41
N GLN A 75 16.75 14.06 0.05
CA GLN A 75 15.80 14.15 1.15
C GLN A 75 14.39 14.43 0.62
N PHE A 76 13.40 13.78 1.22
CA PHE A 76 12.00 13.94 0.86
C PHE A 76 11.14 14.15 2.10
N ASP A 77 10.09 14.95 1.94
CA ASP A 77 9.01 15.03 2.92
C ASP A 77 8.01 13.90 2.68
N GLY A 78 7.60 13.26 3.76
CA GLY A 78 6.68 12.14 3.71
C GLY A 78 5.83 12.02 4.97
N ILE A 79 4.94 11.03 4.94
CA ILE A 79 4.03 10.71 6.03
C ILE A 79 4.26 9.25 6.42
N VAL A 80 4.26 8.96 7.71
CA VAL A 80 4.32 7.60 8.21
C VAL A 80 3.05 6.86 7.80
N SER A 81 3.14 5.98 6.81
CA SER A 81 2.01 5.23 6.27
C SER A 81 1.66 4.01 7.12
N SER A 82 2.66 3.39 7.77
CA SER A 82 2.46 2.26 8.69
C SER A 82 3.60 2.17 9.69
N VAL A 83 3.31 1.60 10.86
CA VAL A 83 4.26 1.40 11.96
C VAL A 83 4.31 -0.10 12.26
N THR A 84 5.52 -0.65 12.36
CA THR A 84 5.76 -2.04 12.74
C THR A 84 6.77 -2.12 13.88
N SER A 85 6.97 -3.32 14.44
CA SER A 85 7.96 -3.54 15.50
C SER A 85 9.41 -3.36 15.03
N PHE A 86 9.68 -3.53 13.73
CA PHE A 86 11.03 -3.44 13.17
C PHE A 86 11.30 -2.09 12.48
N GLY A 87 10.31 -1.21 12.36
CA GLY A 87 10.51 0.08 11.69
C GLY A 87 9.24 0.85 11.35
N LEU A 88 9.42 1.86 10.51
CA LEU A 88 8.39 2.79 10.05
C LEU A 88 8.35 2.75 8.52
N PHE A 89 7.18 2.60 7.94
CA PHE A 89 6.97 2.83 6.53
C PHE A 89 6.61 4.29 6.31
N VAL A 90 7.34 4.96 5.43
CA VAL A 90 7.14 6.37 5.11
C VAL A 90 6.79 6.48 3.63
N GLU A 91 5.63 7.05 3.34
CA GLU A 91 5.20 7.40 1.99
C GLU A 91 5.63 8.84 1.69
N MET A 92 6.36 9.03 0.59
CA MET A 92 6.77 10.36 0.13
C MET A 92 5.56 11.13 -0.44
N ASN A 93 5.47 12.43 -0.14
CA ASN A 93 4.29 13.22 -0.46
C ASN A 93 4.05 13.36 -1.97
N GLU A 94 5.11 13.65 -2.73
CA GLU A 94 5.03 13.94 -4.17
C GLU A 94 5.00 12.67 -5.02
N SER A 95 5.94 11.75 -4.79
CA SER A 95 6.10 10.56 -5.62
C SER A 95 5.19 9.40 -5.23
N LYS A 96 4.56 9.44 -4.03
CA LYS A 96 3.75 8.34 -3.47
C LYS A 96 4.51 7.02 -3.36
N ILE A 97 5.83 7.11 -3.28
CA ILE A 97 6.71 5.96 -3.08
C ILE A 97 6.87 5.72 -1.58
N THR A 98 6.74 4.45 -1.19
CA THR A 98 6.92 4.02 0.19
C THR A 98 8.30 3.44 0.39
N GLY A 99 9.00 3.87 1.45
CA GLY A 99 10.24 3.26 1.90
C GLY A 99 10.20 2.90 3.38
N LEU A 100 11.18 2.11 3.82
CA LEU A 100 11.29 1.59 5.19
C LEU A 100 12.40 2.33 5.94
N VAL A 101 12.06 2.93 7.07
CA VAL A 101 13.02 3.31 8.10
C VAL A 101 13.13 2.16 9.09
N HIS A 102 14.23 1.42 9.05
CA HIS A 102 14.48 0.36 10.03
C HIS A 102 14.77 0.94 11.42
N VAL A 103 14.40 0.22 12.48
CA VAL A 103 14.60 0.65 13.88
C VAL A 103 16.07 0.97 14.21
N THR A 104 17.03 0.34 13.52
CA THR A 104 18.47 0.63 13.68
C THR A 104 18.89 2.00 13.12
N GLN A 105 18.09 2.59 12.24
CA GLN A 105 18.30 3.94 11.69
C GLN A 105 17.65 5.02 12.58
N LEU A 106 16.88 4.62 13.59
CA LEU A 106 16.33 5.54 14.58
C LEU A 106 17.41 5.88 15.64
N PRO A 107 17.25 6.99 16.38
CA PRO A 107 18.11 7.30 17.51
C PRO A 107 18.23 6.09 18.47
N LYS A 108 19.41 5.88 19.05
CA LYS A 108 19.65 4.73 19.94
C LYS A 108 18.72 4.77 21.16
N ASP A 109 17.69 3.94 21.12
CA ASP A 109 16.72 3.79 22.19
C ASP A 109 16.10 2.38 22.16
N TRP A 110 15.38 2.04 23.23
CA TRP A 110 14.53 0.87 23.31
C TRP A 110 13.15 1.23 22.80
N TYR A 111 12.80 0.71 21.62
CA TYR A 111 11.51 1.00 21.00
C TYR A 111 10.48 -0.08 21.30
N GLN A 112 9.33 0.35 21.83
CA GLN A 112 8.17 -0.49 22.07
C GLN A 112 7.07 -0.17 21.05
N PHE A 113 6.59 -1.21 20.37
CA PHE A 113 5.48 -1.11 19.43
C PHE A 113 4.15 -1.39 20.13
N ASP A 114 3.22 -0.43 20.05
CA ASP A 114 1.84 -0.59 20.47
C ASP A 114 0.96 -0.88 19.24
N PRO A 115 0.46 -2.12 19.06
CA PRO A 115 -0.34 -2.49 17.88
C PRO A 115 -1.72 -1.85 17.86
N VAL A 116 -2.28 -1.48 19.02
CA VAL A 116 -3.61 -0.87 19.13
C VAL A 116 -3.53 0.59 18.73
N ARG A 117 -2.53 1.30 19.25
CA ARG A 117 -2.33 2.72 18.95
C ARG A 117 -1.55 2.96 17.65
N ARG A 118 -0.94 1.91 17.07
CA ARG A 118 -0.04 1.97 15.90
C ARG A 118 1.08 2.98 16.10
N VAL A 119 1.74 2.87 17.25
CA VAL A 119 2.81 3.78 17.68
C VAL A 119 4.06 2.99 17.98
N LEU A 120 5.20 3.52 17.57
CA LEU A 120 6.53 3.07 18.00
C LEU A 120 7.10 4.14 18.92
N ALA A 121 7.25 3.82 20.20
CA ALA A 121 7.69 4.76 21.23
C ALA A 121 9.03 4.31 21.84
N GLY A 122 9.97 5.25 21.96
CA GLY A 122 11.25 5.08 22.62
C GLY A 122 11.13 5.28 24.13
N GLU A 123 11.64 4.32 24.91
CA GLU A 123 11.52 4.31 26.36
C GLU A 123 12.35 5.41 27.04
N ARG A 124 13.56 5.70 26.54
CA ARG A 124 14.48 6.66 27.16
C ARG A 124 14.38 8.06 26.57
N SER A 125 14.20 8.15 25.24
CA SER A 125 14.13 9.42 24.52
C SER A 125 12.75 10.07 24.60
N GLY A 126 11.70 9.27 24.87
CA GLY A 126 10.32 9.72 24.76
C GLY A 126 9.87 10.03 23.33
N ALA A 127 10.71 9.75 22.33
CA ALA A 127 10.35 9.90 20.92
C ALA A 127 9.24 8.91 20.58
N ALA A 128 8.23 9.34 19.85
CA ALA A 128 7.15 8.47 19.41
C ALA A 128 6.74 8.83 17.99
N TRP A 129 6.63 7.82 17.14
CA TRP A 129 6.09 7.96 15.78
C TRP A 129 4.80 7.17 15.65
N ARG A 130 3.81 7.81 15.06
CA ARG A 130 2.47 7.29 14.84
C ARG A 130 2.18 7.26 13.35
N GLN A 131 1.27 6.38 12.96
CA GLN A 131 0.69 6.45 11.62
C GLN A 131 0.06 7.83 11.38
N GLY A 132 0.43 8.48 10.27
CA GLY A 132 -0.02 9.81 9.90
C GLY A 132 0.93 10.95 10.26
N ASP A 133 2.01 10.69 11.02
CA ASP A 133 2.98 11.74 11.36
C ASP A 133 3.77 12.18 10.12
N ALA A 134 3.95 13.49 9.99
CA ALA A 134 4.81 14.07 8.95
C ALA A 134 6.28 13.96 9.35
N VAL A 135 7.11 13.44 8.46
CA VAL A 135 8.53 13.19 8.69
C VAL A 135 9.34 13.58 7.46
N ARG A 136 10.61 13.92 7.69
CA ARG A 136 11.59 14.11 6.63
C ARG A 136 12.54 12.93 6.61
N VAL A 137 12.76 12.36 5.43
CA VAL A 137 13.55 11.14 5.24
C VAL A 137 14.64 11.34 4.20
N LEU A 138 15.78 10.69 4.43
CA LEU A 138 16.89 10.58 3.50
C LEU A 138 16.87 9.19 2.88
N VAL A 139 16.99 9.10 1.56
CA VAL A 139 17.12 7.83 0.85
C VAL A 139 18.54 7.31 1.00
N LEU A 140 18.70 6.17 1.69
CA LEU A 140 20.02 5.55 1.89
C LEU A 140 20.37 4.60 0.74
N ARG A 141 19.41 3.79 0.33
CA ARG A 141 19.58 2.75 -0.69
C ARG A 141 18.23 2.43 -1.30
N ALA A 142 18.21 2.12 -2.59
CA ALA A 142 17.07 1.49 -3.24
C ALA A 142 17.58 0.26 -4.01
N SER A 143 16.86 -0.86 -3.90
CA SER A 143 17.17 -2.12 -4.56
C SER A 143 16.00 -2.53 -5.43
N VAL A 144 16.21 -2.56 -6.74
CA VAL A 144 15.21 -3.01 -7.72
C VAL A 144 14.93 -4.51 -7.59
N GLU A 145 15.97 -5.28 -7.26
CA GLU A 145 15.89 -6.73 -7.07
C GLU A 145 15.07 -7.09 -5.83
N ASP A 146 15.34 -6.42 -4.71
CA ASP A 146 14.62 -6.64 -3.46
C ASP A 146 13.28 -5.89 -3.40
N LYS A 147 13.01 -4.99 -4.36
CA LYS A 147 11.87 -4.04 -4.37
C LYS A 147 11.77 -3.25 -3.06
N ARG A 148 12.92 -2.92 -2.48
CA ARG A 148 13.05 -2.27 -1.17
C ARG A 148 13.77 -0.94 -1.27
N ILE A 149 13.32 0.01 -0.46
CA ILE A 149 13.87 1.36 -0.37
C ILE A 149 14.14 1.62 1.10
N ASP A 150 15.42 1.72 1.45
CA ASP A 150 15.88 1.96 2.80
C ASP A 150 16.00 3.47 3.04
N LEU A 151 15.34 3.92 4.09
CA LEU A 151 15.26 5.31 4.48
C LEU A 151 15.88 5.52 5.86
N ARG A 152 16.31 6.75 6.12
CA ARG A 152 16.67 7.21 7.46
C ARG A 152 15.90 8.47 7.78
N LEU A 153 15.42 8.61 9.01
CA LEU A 153 14.85 9.87 9.48
C LEU A 153 15.93 10.94 9.53
N VAL A 154 15.61 12.10 8.95
CA VAL A 154 16.42 13.30 9.15
C VAL A 154 15.96 13.92 10.47
N SER A 155 16.87 13.97 11.44
CA SER A 155 16.62 14.70 12.68
C SER A 155 16.51 16.19 12.35
N ASN A 156 15.29 16.71 12.32
CA ASN A 156 15.12 18.15 12.46
C ASN A 156 15.49 18.49 13.90
N GLU A 157 16.62 19.18 14.10
CA GLU A 157 16.87 19.92 15.35
C GLU A 157 15.83 21.06 15.56
N THR A 158 14.83 21.17 14.68
CA THR A 158 13.94 22.33 14.56
C THR A 158 12.47 21.99 14.29
N THR A 159 11.89 20.98 14.95
CA THR A 159 10.42 20.94 15.12
C THR A 159 10.06 20.95 16.61
N GLY A 160 9.86 22.16 17.12
CA GLY A 160 9.60 22.42 18.52
C GLY A 160 8.23 21.95 18.99
N LYS A 161 8.19 21.62 20.28
CA LYS A 161 7.09 21.85 21.23
C LYS A 161 5.73 22.16 20.59
N ALA A 162 4.94 21.13 20.31
CA ALA A 162 3.51 21.32 20.07
C ALA A 162 2.70 21.11 21.37
N ARG A 163 2.36 22.26 21.96
CA ARG A 163 1.14 22.58 22.72
C ARG A 163 0.83 21.80 24.02
N ALA A 164 1.35 22.34 25.13
CA ALA A 164 0.63 22.31 26.40
C ALA A 164 -0.54 23.31 26.32
N THR A 165 -1.75 22.82 26.06
CA THR A 165 -2.97 23.63 26.14
C THR A 165 -3.28 23.92 27.61
N ARG A 166 -2.79 25.04 28.13
CA ARG A 166 -3.31 25.63 29.38
C ARG A 166 -4.68 26.23 29.08
N THR A 167 -5.74 25.48 29.29
CA THR A 167 -7.08 26.05 29.41
C THR A 167 -7.19 26.66 30.81
N ARG A 168 -7.14 27.99 30.89
CA ARG A 168 -7.31 28.76 32.14
C ARG A 168 -8.22 29.96 31.84
N TRP A 169 -9.51 29.82 32.10
CA TRP A 169 -10.51 30.89 32.25
C TRP A 169 -11.53 30.35 33.27
N ALA A 170 -11.70 30.92 34.47
CA ALA A 170 -12.20 32.27 34.79
C ALA A 170 -13.63 32.44 34.31
#